data_AF-F2L602-F1
#
_entry.id   AF-F2L602-F1
#
_cell.length_a   1.000
_cell.length_b   1.000
_cell.length_c   1.000
_cell.angle_alpha   90.00
_cell.angle_beta   90.00
_cell.angle_gamma   90.00
#
_symmetry.space_group_name_H-M   'P 1'
#
loop_
_entity.id
_entity.type
_entity.pdbx_description
1 polymer ?
#
loop_
_entity_poly.entity_id
_entity_poly.type
_entity_poly.pdbx_seq_one_letter_code
_entity_poly.pdbx_strand_id
1 'polypeptide(L)' 'MFRVFRKGDRLLISGKNEDLSLIGQGWAVVGEYDRWERAFSAAVRLAEREELLVEWYLEEEVASARRLKAVRL' A
#
# COMPACT_ATOMS: atom_id res chain seq x y z
N MET A 1 -1.34 -8.01 -6.53
CA MET A 1 -1.77 -7.97 -5.13
C MET A 1 -0.95 -6.89 -4.45
N PHE A 2 -1.58 -6.04 -3.64
CA PHE A 2 -0.96 -4.95 -2.89
C PHE A 2 -0.80 -5.36 -1.43
N ARG A 3 0.30 -4.95 -0.83
CA ARG A 3 0.65 -5.23 0.57
C ARG A 3 0.84 -3.91 1.29
N VAL A 4 0.44 -3.88 2.54
CA VAL A 4 0.73 -2.79 3.47
C VAL A 4 1.83 -3.28 4.40
N PHE A 5 3.01 -2.70 4.28
CA PHE A 5 4.15 -2.94 5.14
C PHE A 5 4.16 -1.90 6.26
N ARG A 6 4.62 -2.28 7.45
CA ARG A 6 4.82 -1.40 8.60
C ARG A 6 6.26 -1.49 9.10
N LYS A 7 6.84 -0.34 9.44
CA LYS A 7 8.11 -0.25 10.18
C LYS A 7 8.08 0.97 11.09
N GLY A 8 7.98 0.73 12.40
CA GLY A 8 7.82 1.80 13.37
C GLY A 8 6.54 2.61 13.13
N ASP A 9 6.72 3.90 12.86
CA ASP A 9 5.70 4.90 12.56
C ASP A 9 5.36 5.01 11.06
N ARG A 10 5.96 4.19 10.21
CA ARG A 10 5.77 4.23 8.75
C ARG A 10 4.96 3.06 8.24
N LEU A 11 4.09 3.36 7.27
CA LEU A 11 3.38 2.41 6.45
C LEU A 11 3.78 2.59 4.99
N LEU A 12 4.09 1.50 4.30
CA LEU A 12 4.35 1.49 2.86
C LEU A 12 3.32 0.61 2.17
N ILE A 13 2.70 1.13 1.12
CA ILE A 13 1.84 0.36 0.23
C ILE A 13 2.64 -0.02 -1.01
N SER A 14 2.69 -1.31 -1.33
CA SER A 14 3.32 -1.78 -2.57
C SER A 14 2.66 -3.01 -3.15
N GLY A 15 2.48 -3.02 -4.46
CA GLY A 15 2.08 -4.17 -5.27
C GLY A 15 3.25 -4.92 -5.90
N LYS A 16 4.49 -4.46 -5.69
CA LYS A 16 5.69 -5.07 -6.25
C LYS A 16 6.12 -6.28 -5.43
N ASN A 17 6.42 -7.39 -6.10
CA ASN A 17 6.86 -8.60 -5.40
C ASN A 17 8.29 -8.49 -4.85
N GLU A 18 9.13 -7.67 -5.46
CA GLU A 18 10.50 -7.38 -4.99
C GLU A 18 10.53 -6.73 -3.60
N ASP A 19 9.48 -5.98 -3.23
CA ASP A 19 9.35 -5.34 -1.92
C ASP A 19 9.08 -6.33 -0.78
N LEU A 20 8.84 -7.61 -1.07
CA LEU A 20 8.88 -8.66 -0.04
C LEU A 20 10.25 -8.75 0.65
N SER A 21 11.32 -8.33 -0.02
CA SER A 21 12.67 -8.23 0.57
C SER A 21 12.73 -7.27 1.77
N LEU A 22 11.79 -6.32 1.88
CA LEU A 22 11.69 -5.40 3.02
C LEU A 22 11.42 -6.14 4.34
N ILE A 23 10.84 -7.34 4.30
CA ILE A 23 10.64 -8.18 5.49
C ILE A 23 11.99 -8.49 6.15
N GLY A 24 13.00 -8.82 5.35
CA GLY A 24 14.37 -9.04 5.85
C GLY A 24 15.04 -7.78 6.41
N GLN A 25 14.46 -6.60 6.16
CA GLN A 25 14.94 -5.29 6.62
C GLN A 25 14.14 -4.75 7.82
N GLY A 26 13.32 -5.61 8.44
CA GLY A 26 12.55 -5.29 9.64
C GLY A 26 11.18 -4.63 9.37
N TRP A 27 10.67 -4.72 8.14
CA TRP A 27 9.27 -4.39 7.86
C TRP A 27 8.38 -5.59 8.14
N ALA A 28 7.16 -5.34 8.60
CA ALA A 28 6.14 -6.36 8.81
C ALA A 28 4.98 -6.15 7.84
N VAL A 29 4.44 -7.23 7.26
CA VAL A 29 3.20 -7.14 6.47
C VAL A 29 2.02 -7.08 7.43
N VAL A 30 1.24 -6.00 7.38
CA VAL A 30 0.06 -5.79 8.23
C VAL A 30 -1.26 -5.94 7.47
N GLY A 31 -1.19 -6.11 6.15
CA GLY A 31 -2.36 -6.45 5.33
C GLY A 31 -2.01 -6.74 3.89
N GLU A 32 -2.84 -7.54 3.24
CA GLU A 32 -2.75 -7.87 1.82
C GLU A 32 -4.11 -7.64 1.15
N TYR A 33 -4.11 -7.08 -0.06
CA TYR A 33 -5.30 -6.61 -0.75
C TYR A 33 -5.18 -6.81 -2.25
N ASP A 34 -6.26 -7.19 -2.91
CA ASP A 34 -6.25 -7.38 -4.37
C ASP A 34 -6.24 -6.07 -5.16
N ARG A 35 -6.65 -4.97 -4.52
CA ARG A 35 -6.82 -3.66 -5.13
C ARG A 35 -6.08 -2.59 -4.35
N TRP A 36 -5.45 -1.67 -5.08
CA TRP A 36 -4.66 -0.59 -4.49
C TRP A 36 -5.53 0.32 -3.62
N GLU A 37 -6.75 0.66 -4.05
CA GLU A 37 -7.65 1.54 -3.32
C GLU A 37 -8.04 0.96 -1.96
N ARG A 38 -8.14 -0.37 -1.87
CA ARG A 38 -8.40 -1.08 -0.61
C ARG A 38 -7.19 -1.04 0.31
N ALA A 39 -5.99 -1.26 -0.23
CA ALA A 39 -4.75 -1.15 0.53
C ALA A 39 -4.54 0.27 1.07
N PHE A 40 -4.77 1.27 0.22
CA PHE A 40 -4.69 2.69 0.58
C PHE A 40 -5.68 3.07 1.67
N SER A 41 -6.97 2.73 1.50
CA SER A 41 -7.98 3.01 2.52
C SER A 41 -7.65 2.34 3.86
N ALA A 42 -7.13 1.11 3.84
CA ALA A 42 -6.73 0.41 5.06
C ALA A 42 -5.52 1.07 5.74
N ALA A 43 -4.49 1.45 4.97
CA ALA A 43 -3.30 2.12 5.47
C ALA A 43 -3.63 3.49 6.09
N VAL A 44 -4.50 4.29 5.43
CA VAL A 44 -4.95 5.59 5.96
C VAL A 44 -5.69 5.43 7.28
N ARG A 45 -6.65 4.49 7.37
CA ARG A 45 -7.37 4.24 8.63
C ARG A 45 -6.44 3.80 9.76
N LEU A 46 -5.41 3.01 9.44
CA LEU A 46 -4.42 2.57 10.40
C LEU A 46 -3.55 3.76 10.87
N ALA A 47 -3.15 4.61 9.92
CA ALA A 47 -2.38 5.82 10.19
C ALA A 47 -3.13 6.85 11.02
N GLU A 48 -4.42 7.07 10.76
CA GLU A 48 -5.26 7.97 11.55
C GLU A 48 -5.41 7.49 13.01
N ARG A 49 -5.50 6.17 13.21
CA ARG A 49 -5.65 5.59 14.56
C ARG A 49 -4.37 5.62 15.38
N GLU A 50 -3.22 5.47 14.73
CA GLU A 50 -1.93 5.24 15.38
C GLU A 50 -0.91 6.36 15.09
N GLU A 51 -1.35 7.48 14.51
CA GLU A 51 -0.53 8.64 14.12
C GLU A 51 0.69 8.25 13.26
N LEU A 52 0.45 7.44 12.21
CA LEU A 52 1.50 6.91 11.33
C LEU A 52 1.61 7.71 10.03
N LEU A 53 2.76 7.62 9.38
CA LEU A 53 3.01 8.18 8.05
C LEU A 53 2.73 7.12 6.97
N VAL A 54 1.92 7.46 5.97
CA VAL A 54 1.62 6.59 4.83
C VAL A 54 2.47 6.97 3.62
N GLU A 55 3.14 5.98 3.04
CA GLU A 55 3.97 6.08 1.85
C GLU A 55 3.48 5.11 0.77
N TRP A 56 3.60 5.51 -0.49
CA TRP A 56 3.29 4.68 -1.66
C TRP A 56 4.10 5.12 -2.87
N TYR A 57 4.20 4.23 -3.87
CA TYR A 57 4.76 4.56 -5.16
C TYR A 57 3.72 5.30 -6.02
N LEU A 58 4.05 6.49 -6.50
CA LEU A 58 3.15 7.31 -7.32
C LEU A 58 2.70 6.57 -8.59
N GLU A 59 3.56 5.73 -9.16
CA GLU A 59 3.24 4.93 -10.34
C GLU A 59 2.07 3.97 -10.10
N GLU A 60 1.94 3.43 -8.88
CA GLU A 60 0.87 2.51 -8.52
C GLU A 60 -0.47 3.23 -8.33
N GLU A 61 -0.45 4.44 -7.77
CA GLU A 61 -1.61 5.31 -7.71
C GLU A 61 -2.11 5.66 -9.12
N VAL A 62 -1.20 6.12 -9.99
CA VAL A 62 -1.54 6.50 -11.37
C VAL A 62 -2.05 5.29 -12.16
N ALA A 63 -1.42 4.13 -12.03
CA ALA A 63 -1.86 2.91 -12.69
C ALA A 63 -3.28 2.50 -12.25
N SER A 64 -3.56 2.61 -10.96
CA SER A 64 -4.89 2.31 -10.40
C SER A 64 -5.95 3.28 -10.93
N ALA A 65 -5.65 4.58 -10.93
CA ALA A 65 -6.53 5.61 -11.49
C ALA A 65 -6.83 5.41 -12.99
N ARG A 66 -5.83 4.99 -13.79
CA ARG A 66 -6.03 4.67 -15.22
C ARG A 66 -6.94 3.45 -15.41
N ARG A 67 -6.79 2.43 -14.56
CA ARG A 67 -7.61 1.22 -14.60
C ARG A 67 -9.09 1.53 -14.35
N LEU A 68 -9.38 2.44 -13.42
CA LEU A 68 -10.76 2.92 -13.17
C LEU A 68 -11.37 3.63 -14.39
N LYS A 69 -10.57 4.36 -15.18
CA LYS A 69 -11.06 4.99 -16.42
C LYS A 69 -11.38 3.95 -17.51
N ALA A 70 -10.56 2.91 -17.64
CA ALA A 70 -10.75 1.87 -18.66
C ALA A 70 -11.97 0.97 -18.40
N VAL A 71 -12.36 0.75 -17.14
CA VAL A 71 -13.53 -0.06 -16.76
C VAL A 71 -14.85 0.70 -16.96
N ARG A 72 -14.80 2.02 -17.12
CA ARG A 72 -15.98 2.90 -17.19
C ARG A 72 -16.38 3.27 -18.63
N LEU A 73 -15.68 2.73 -19.64
CA LEU A 73 -15.92 2.90 -21.07
C LEU A 73 -16.49 1.61 -21.66
#